data_AF-A0A2A5DDR4-F1
#
_entry.id   AF-A0A2A5DDR4-F1
#
_cell.length_a   1.000
_cell.length_b   1.000
_cell.length_c   1.000
_cell.angle_alpha   90.00
_cell.angle_beta   90.00
_cell.angle_gamma   90.00
#
_symmetry.space_group_name_H-M   'P 1'
#
loop_
_entity.id
_entity.type
_entity.pdbx_description
1 polymer ?
#
loop_
_entity_poly.entity_id
_entity_poly.type
_entity_poly.pdbx_seq_one_letter_code
_entity_poly.pdbx_strand_id
1 'polypeptide(L)'
;MISRSQTQIFDTVLVKQTTKAGGFLNGWITILPGEYIAKHLDGKWTYFLADTVLWNNGVVGDSPVQGGVRVSRESGEIQLFATPTAGPRAHAKFDSNPGFDFVEKPFLSRGGYLEELIYAGKTTGALSLNYRKTWGENSINPELQVISFNIEKDKFLEYKGARIEVIDYNSNRIQYKVYRNFSKQIN
;
A
#
# COMPACT_ATOMS: atom_id res chain seq x y z
N MET A 1 4.37 19.57 -4.48
CA MET A 1 4.99 18.25 -4.23
C MET A 1 5.49 17.71 -5.56
N ILE A 2 6.77 17.32 -5.65
CA ILE A 2 7.33 16.66 -6.83
C ILE A 2 7.53 15.21 -6.46
N SER A 3 7.05 14.28 -7.29
CA SER A 3 7.13 12.85 -7.00
C SER A 3 7.53 12.02 -8.22
N ARG A 4 8.19 10.89 -7.96
CA ARG A 4 8.39 9.81 -8.92
C ARG A 4 8.10 8.48 -8.25
N SER A 5 7.30 7.64 -8.89
CA SER A 5 7.00 6.29 -8.43
C SER A 5 7.18 5.26 -9.53
N GLN A 6 7.49 4.03 -9.13
CA GLN A 6 7.15 2.85 -9.91
C GLN A 6 5.97 2.16 -9.22
N THR A 7 4.77 2.55 -9.63
CA THR A 7 3.52 1.95 -9.15
C THR A 7 3.05 0.89 -10.12
N GLN A 8 2.59 -0.24 -9.58
CA GLN A 8 1.73 -1.17 -10.31
C GLN A 8 0.32 -1.01 -9.76
N ILE A 9 -0.66 -1.09 -10.65
CA ILE A 9 -2.07 -1.12 -10.27
C ILE A 9 -2.38 -2.56 -9.87
N PHE A 10 -2.92 -2.74 -8.67
CA PHE A 10 -3.36 -4.03 -8.18
C PHE A 10 -4.85 -4.00 -7.89
N ASP A 11 -5.53 -5.07 -8.26
CA ASP A 11 -6.84 -5.39 -7.70
C ASP A 11 -6.69 -5.49 -6.17
N THR A 12 -7.55 -4.78 -5.46
CA THR A 12 -7.53 -4.66 -4.01
C THR A 12 -8.92 -4.93 -3.46
N VAL A 13 -9.02 -5.72 -2.39
CA VAL A 13 -10.23 -5.87 -1.60
C VAL A 13 -10.12 -5.05 -0.32
N LEU A 14 -11.14 -4.23 -0.06
CA LEU A 14 -11.28 -3.44 1.16
C LEU A 14 -12.25 -4.14 2.11
N VAL A 15 -11.70 -4.66 3.20
CA VAL A 15 -12.47 -5.25 4.29
C VAL A 15 -12.69 -4.16 5.34
N LYS A 16 -13.92 -3.64 5.41
CA LYS A 16 -14.26 -2.48 6.26
C LYS A 16 -14.35 -2.80 7.75
N GLN A 17 -14.68 -4.05 8.08
CA GLN A 17 -14.89 -4.52 9.44
C GLN A 17 -14.46 -5.97 9.58
N THR A 18 -14.20 -6.42 10.81
CA THR A 18 -13.92 -7.83 11.09
C THR A 18 -15.07 -8.67 10.58
N THR A 19 -14.77 -9.59 9.67
CA THR A 19 -15.79 -10.37 8.97
C THR A 19 -15.48 -11.85 9.11
N LYS A 20 -16.51 -12.63 9.42
CA LYS A 20 -16.41 -14.08 9.64
C LYS A 20 -17.16 -14.82 8.53
N ALA A 21 -16.56 -15.89 8.02
CA ALA A 21 -17.19 -16.82 7.09
C ALA A 21 -17.29 -18.23 7.68
N GLY A 22 -18.40 -18.91 7.39
CA GLY A 22 -18.71 -20.28 7.83
C GLY A 22 -19.54 -20.39 9.12
N GLY A 23 -20.15 -21.58 9.32
CA GLY A 23 -20.53 -22.13 10.63
C GLY A 23 -21.97 -22.65 10.80
N PHE A 24 -22.14 -23.98 10.91
CA PHE A 24 -22.63 -24.72 12.10
C PHE A 24 -22.09 -26.16 11.99
N LEU A 25 -21.54 -26.73 13.08
CA LEU A 25 -20.68 -27.94 13.17
C LEU A 25 -19.20 -27.75 12.73
N ASN A 26 -18.49 -26.88 13.46
CA ASN A 26 -17.03 -26.97 13.78
C ASN A 26 -16.00 -26.27 12.87
N GLY A 27 -16.26 -25.04 12.42
CA GLY A 27 -15.17 -24.13 12.09
C GLY A 27 -15.59 -22.82 11.45
N TRP A 28 -14.74 -21.81 11.56
CA TRP A 28 -14.90 -20.52 10.89
C TRP A 28 -13.55 -19.91 10.56
N ILE A 29 -13.57 -18.97 9.62
CA ILE A 29 -12.42 -18.11 9.32
C ILE A 29 -12.85 -16.68 9.57
N THR A 30 -12.03 -15.93 10.28
CA THR A 30 -12.22 -14.50 10.52
C THR A 30 -11.10 -13.72 9.83
N ILE A 31 -11.48 -12.74 9.01
CA ILE A 31 -10.56 -11.76 8.44
C ILE A 31 -10.74 -10.43 9.17
N LEU A 32 -9.62 -9.76 9.44
CA LEU A 32 -9.60 -8.45 10.08
C LEU A 32 -9.88 -7.34 9.05
N PRO A 33 -10.22 -6.12 9.49
CA PRO A 33 -10.31 -4.98 8.58
C PRO A 33 -8.94 -4.68 7.96
N GLY A 34 -8.94 -4.30 6.69
CA GLY A 34 -7.69 -4.00 5.98
C GLY A 34 -7.88 -3.87 4.48
N GLU A 35 -6.78 -3.52 3.82
CA GLU A 35 -6.66 -3.50 2.37
C GLU A 35 -5.77 -4.67 1.95
N TYR A 36 -6.31 -5.58 1.15
CA TYR A 36 -5.58 -6.76 0.71
C TYR A 36 -5.48 -6.75 -0.80
N ILE A 37 -4.26 -6.80 -1.31
CA ILE A 37 -3.99 -6.80 -2.75
C ILE A 37 -3.98 -8.21 -3.32
N ALA A 38 -4.33 -8.34 -4.59
CA ALA A 38 -4.19 -9.58 -5.34
C ALA A 38 -2.70 -9.94 -5.47
N LYS A 39 -2.27 -11.04 -4.85
CA LYS A 39 -0.86 -11.52 -4.90
C LYS A 39 -0.69 -12.81 -5.71
N HIS A 40 -1.77 -13.54 -5.96
CA HIS A 40 -1.73 -14.78 -6.70
C HIS A 40 -2.99 -14.98 -7.52
N LEU A 41 -2.83 -15.57 -8.69
CA LEU A 41 -3.91 -15.95 -9.58
C LEU A 41 -3.68 -17.39 -10.02
N ASP A 42 -4.74 -18.20 -9.96
CA ASP A 42 -4.79 -19.50 -10.61
C ASP A 42 -5.89 -19.53 -11.69
N GLY A 43 -6.10 -20.69 -12.31
CA GLY A 43 -7.12 -20.85 -13.36
C GLY A 43 -8.54 -20.50 -12.90
N LYS A 44 -8.84 -20.55 -11.60
CA LYS A 44 -10.18 -20.45 -11.02
C LYS A 44 -10.37 -19.26 -10.08
N TRP A 45 -9.34 -18.83 -9.36
CA TRP A 45 -9.43 -17.87 -8.26
C TRP A 45 -8.40 -16.75 -8.37
N THR A 46 -8.81 -15.55 -7.98
CA THR A 46 -7.93 -14.43 -7.61
C THR A 46 -7.77 -14.40 -6.10
N TYR A 47 -6.54 -14.36 -5.59
CA TYR A 47 -6.23 -14.42 -4.16
C TYR A 47 -5.69 -13.09 -3.63
N PHE A 48 -6.35 -12.57 -2.60
CA PHE A 48 -5.97 -11.38 -1.85
C PHE A 48 -5.45 -11.82 -0.47
N LEU A 49 -4.13 -11.77 -0.28
CA LEU A 49 -3.50 -12.33 0.92
C LEU A 49 -3.54 -11.34 2.08
N ALA A 50 -4.01 -11.82 3.23
CA ALA A 50 -3.82 -11.16 4.51
C ALA A 50 -2.57 -11.72 5.19
N ASP A 51 -1.84 -10.87 5.93
CA ASP A 51 -0.70 -11.34 6.73
C ASP A 51 -1.14 -12.36 7.80
N THR A 52 -2.38 -12.23 8.29
CA THR A 52 -2.99 -13.19 9.21
C THR A 52 -4.51 -13.19 9.07
N VAL A 53 -5.10 -14.39 9.09
CA VAL A 53 -6.52 -14.63 9.39
C VAL A 53 -6.62 -15.45 10.67
N LEU A 54 -7.74 -15.38 11.37
CA LEU A 54 -8.01 -16.25 12.51
C LEU A 54 -8.79 -17.46 12.00
N TRP A 55 -8.20 -18.65 12.12
CA TRP A 55 -8.85 -19.91 11.80
C TRP A 55 -9.28 -20.61 13.08
N ASN A 56 -10.54 -21.02 13.13
CA ASN A 56 -11.08 -21.83 14.19
C ASN A 56 -11.54 -23.17 13.62
N ASN A 57 -11.01 -24.27 14.16
CA ASN A 57 -11.35 -25.62 13.74
C ASN A 57 -12.49 -26.26 14.56
N GLY A 58 -13.18 -25.47 15.39
CA GLY A 58 -14.25 -25.91 16.29
C GLY A 58 -13.78 -26.63 17.55
N VAL A 59 -12.47 -26.86 17.73
CA VAL A 59 -11.92 -27.67 18.83
C VAL A 59 -10.92 -26.87 19.69
N VAL A 60 -9.99 -26.14 19.06
CA VAL A 60 -8.82 -25.53 19.75
C VAL A 60 -8.94 -24.00 19.86
N GLY A 61 -10.07 -23.42 19.44
CA GLY A 61 -10.24 -21.96 19.43
C GLY A 61 -9.57 -21.29 18.23
N ASP A 62 -9.47 -19.96 18.28
CA ASP A 62 -8.93 -19.16 17.18
C ASP A 62 -7.39 -19.26 17.13
N SER A 63 -6.88 -19.63 15.96
CA SER A 63 -5.44 -19.70 15.68
C SER A 63 -5.07 -18.75 14.54
N PRO A 64 -4.08 -17.85 14.72
CA PRO A 64 -3.61 -16.99 13.65
C PRO A 64 -2.83 -17.82 12.62
N VAL A 65 -3.24 -17.74 11.35
CA VAL A 65 -2.63 -18.48 10.24
C VAL A 65 -2.57 -17.61 8.98
N GLN A 66 -1.76 -18.01 8.01
CA GLN A 66 -1.79 -17.37 6.69
C GLN A 66 -3.15 -17.64 6.00
N GLY A 67 -3.62 -16.66 5.23
CA GLY A 67 -4.91 -16.77 4.57
C GLY A 67 -5.32 -15.48 3.89
N GLY A 68 -6.62 -15.31 3.66
CA GLY A 68 -7.16 -14.08 3.11
C GLY A 68 -8.49 -14.30 2.40
N VAL A 69 -8.74 -13.46 1.39
CA VAL A 69 -9.93 -13.52 0.53
C VAL A 69 -9.56 -14.15 -0.80
N ARG A 70 -10.45 -14.99 -1.35
CA ARG A 70 -10.37 -15.40 -2.75
C ARG A 70 -11.68 -15.14 -3.46
N VAL A 71 -11.60 -14.77 -4.73
CA VAL A 71 -12.75 -14.47 -5.58
C VAL A 71 -12.73 -15.36 -6.81
N SER A 72 -13.84 -16.05 -7.06
CA SER A 72 -14.01 -16.94 -8.22
C SER A 72 -14.05 -16.11 -9.50
N ARG A 73 -13.23 -16.49 -10.48
CA ARG A 73 -13.17 -15.82 -11.79
C ARG A 73 -14.36 -16.12 -12.69
N GLU A 74 -15.06 -17.22 -12.42
CA GLU A 74 -16.22 -17.65 -13.20
C GLU A 74 -17.53 -17.12 -12.61
N SER A 75 -17.69 -17.21 -11.28
CA SER A 75 -18.95 -16.94 -10.59
C SER A 75 -18.96 -15.65 -9.77
N GLY A 76 -17.80 -15.03 -9.54
CA GLY A 76 -17.67 -13.92 -8.59
C GLY A 76 -17.85 -14.31 -7.12
N GLU A 77 -17.98 -15.61 -6.81
CA GLU A 77 -18.10 -16.12 -5.44
C GLU A 77 -16.90 -15.67 -4.59
N ILE A 78 -17.20 -15.09 -3.42
CA ILE A 78 -16.19 -14.62 -2.47
C ILE A 78 -16.08 -15.64 -1.33
N GLN A 79 -14.86 -16.04 -1.00
CA GLN A 79 -14.59 -16.95 0.12
C GLN A 79 -13.41 -16.44 0.95
N LEU A 80 -13.42 -16.80 2.23
CA LEU A 80 -12.20 -16.76 3.04
C LEU A 80 -11.45 -18.08 2.88
N PHE A 81 -10.13 -18.03 2.95
CA PHE A 81 -9.29 -19.23 3.01
C PHE A 81 -8.22 -19.08 4.08
N ALA A 82 -7.79 -20.24 4.61
CA ALA A 82 -6.77 -20.35 5.65
C ALA A 82 -5.82 -21.51 5.32
N THR A 83 -4.53 -21.28 5.52
CA THR A 83 -3.45 -22.25 5.28
C THR A 83 -2.67 -22.46 6.59
N PRO A 84 -3.22 -23.25 7.53
CA PRO A 84 -2.51 -23.57 8.77
C PRO A 84 -1.24 -24.37 8.50
N THR A 85 -0.21 -24.19 9.33
CA THR A 85 1.03 -24.97 9.27
C THR A 85 0.80 -26.45 9.55
N ALA A 86 -0.16 -26.76 10.43
CA ALA A 86 -0.60 -28.10 10.76
C ALA A 86 -2.11 -28.23 10.50
N GLY A 87 -2.49 -29.15 9.61
CA GLY A 87 -3.88 -29.40 9.23
C GLY A 87 -4.18 -29.08 7.77
N PRO A 88 -5.39 -29.43 7.29
CA PRO A 88 -5.79 -29.19 5.90
C PRO A 88 -6.02 -27.70 5.65
N ARG A 89 -5.78 -27.26 4.41
CA ARG A 89 -6.21 -25.93 3.95
C ARG A 89 -7.72 -25.80 4.06
N ALA A 90 -8.19 -24.74 4.70
CA ALA A 90 -9.60 -24.49 4.92
C ALA A 90 -10.09 -23.35 4.04
N HIS A 91 -11.37 -23.39 3.71
CA HIS A 91 -12.07 -22.29 3.06
C HIS A 91 -13.49 -22.19 3.58
N ALA A 92 -14.00 -20.98 3.65
CA ALA A 92 -15.32 -20.70 4.19
C ALA A 92 -16.07 -19.75 3.26
N LYS A 93 -17.32 -20.12 2.98
CA LYS A 93 -18.26 -19.31 2.19
C LYS A 93 -19.01 -18.36 3.12
N PHE A 94 -19.47 -17.25 2.55
CA PHE A 94 -20.41 -16.37 3.22
C PHE A 94 -21.84 -16.78 2.88
N ASP A 95 -22.75 -16.72 3.86
CA ASP A 95 -24.18 -16.97 3.63
C ASP A 95 -24.87 -15.82 2.88
N SER A 96 -24.25 -14.63 2.92
CA SER A 96 -24.71 -13.43 2.22
C SER A 96 -23.52 -12.59 1.78
N ASN A 97 -23.76 -11.53 1.01
CA ASN A 97 -22.69 -10.64 0.56
C ASN A 97 -21.92 -10.04 1.77
N PRO A 98 -20.59 -10.21 1.86
CA PRO A 98 -19.81 -9.72 2.99
C PRO A 98 -19.62 -8.19 3.00
N GLY A 99 -20.06 -7.45 1.98
CA GLY A 99 -19.97 -5.99 1.94
C GLY A 99 -18.55 -5.46 1.70
N PHE A 100 -17.69 -6.26 1.08
CA PHE A 100 -16.34 -5.85 0.68
C PHE A 100 -16.40 -4.96 -0.57
N ASP A 101 -15.49 -3.97 -0.63
CA ASP A 101 -15.30 -3.19 -1.86
C ASP A 101 -14.12 -3.76 -2.64
N PHE A 102 -14.27 -3.83 -3.96
CA PHE A 102 -13.18 -4.20 -4.87
C PHE A 102 -12.79 -2.98 -5.69
N VAL A 103 -11.53 -2.58 -5.59
CA VAL A 103 -11.00 -1.38 -6.22
C VAL A 103 -9.62 -1.65 -6.80
N GLU A 104 -9.27 -0.95 -7.86
CA GLU A 104 -7.89 -0.89 -8.35
C GLU A 104 -7.14 0.19 -7.57
N LYS A 105 -6.03 -0.17 -6.90
CA LYS A 105 -5.17 0.80 -6.19
C LYS A 105 -3.74 0.73 -6.70
N PRO A 106 -3.06 1.88 -6.85
CA PRO A 106 -1.64 1.90 -7.13
C PRO A 106 -0.86 1.49 -5.86
N PHE A 107 -0.15 0.37 -5.92
CA PHE A 107 0.85 0.00 -4.90
C PHE A 107 2.25 0.14 -5.47
N LEU A 108 3.23 0.41 -4.60
CA LEU A 108 4.63 0.37 -4.99
C LEU A 108 4.97 -1.08 -5.36
N SER A 109 5.47 -1.28 -6.58
CA SER A 109 5.84 -2.62 -7.04
C SER A 109 6.85 -3.28 -6.09
N ARG A 110 7.00 -4.60 -6.13
CA ARG A 110 8.09 -5.29 -5.42
C ARG A 110 9.45 -4.75 -5.90
N GLY A 111 10.18 -4.04 -5.03
CA GLY A 111 11.41 -3.31 -5.39
C GLY A 111 11.20 -1.89 -5.96
N GLY A 112 9.95 -1.46 -6.07
CA GLY A 112 9.56 -0.09 -6.41
C GLY A 112 9.87 0.87 -5.28
N TYR A 113 10.05 2.14 -5.63
CA TYR A 113 10.28 3.21 -4.69
C TYR A 113 9.46 4.44 -5.07
N LEU A 114 9.13 5.25 -4.09
CA LEU A 114 8.55 6.58 -4.21
C LEU A 114 9.58 7.58 -3.70
N GLU A 115 9.95 8.55 -4.53
CA GLU A 115 10.76 9.69 -4.14
C GLU A 115 9.92 10.96 -4.20
N GLU A 116 9.94 11.75 -3.14
CA GLU A 116 9.16 12.97 -3.00
C GLU A 116 9.99 14.13 -2.47
N LEU A 117 9.76 15.32 -3.02
CA LEU A 117 10.16 16.59 -2.41
C LEU A 117 8.90 17.33 -1.96
N ILE A 118 8.79 17.50 -0.65
CA ILE A 118 7.64 18.08 0.04
C ILE A 118 8.05 19.43 0.59
N TYR A 119 7.30 20.47 0.26
CA TYR A 119 7.54 21.81 0.80
C TYR A 119 7.19 21.86 2.29
N ALA A 120 8.17 22.21 3.12
CA ALA A 120 8.04 22.28 4.58
C ALA A 120 7.98 23.72 5.11
N GLY A 121 7.91 24.71 4.23
CA GLY A 121 7.85 26.13 4.58
C GLY A 121 9.15 26.87 4.29
N LYS A 122 9.24 28.12 4.76
CA LYS A 122 10.44 28.95 4.62
C LYS A 122 11.06 29.24 5.98
N THR A 123 12.38 29.28 6.02
CA THR A 123 13.19 29.84 7.09
C THR A 123 13.87 31.12 6.59
N THR A 124 14.48 31.91 7.47
CA THR A 124 15.12 33.17 7.07
C THR A 124 16.15 32.94 5.97
N GLY A 125 15.90 33.49 4.77
CA GLY A 125 16.78 33.37 3.59
C GLY A 125 16.79 31.99 2.90
N ALA A 126 15.93 31.05 3.27
CA ALA A 126 15.94 29.70 2.70
C ALA A 126 14.53 29.04 2.64
N LEU A 127 14.37 28.12 1.68
CA LEU A 127 13.26 27.17 1.64
C LEU A 127 13.63 25.93 2.45
N SER A 128 12.68 25.38 3.19
CA SER A 128 12.77 24.06 3.81
C SER A 128 12.00 23.04 2.98
N LEU A 129 12.64 21.96 2.59
CA LEU A 129 12.04 20.82 1.91
C LEU A 129 12.28 19.54 2.71
N ASN A 130 11.28 18.68 2.77
CA ASN A 130 11.45 17.31 3.21
C ASN A 130 11.57 16.42 1.97
N TYR A 131 12.73 15.80 1.82
CA TYR A 131 12.87 14.67 0.92
C TYR A 131 12.41 13.41 1.61
N ARG A 132 11.53 12.65 0.96
CA ARG A 132 11.03 11.38 1.44
C ARG A 132 11.27 10.31 0.38
N LYS A 133 11.89 9.19 0.79
CA LYS A 133 12.00 7.99 -0.04
C LYS A 133 11.36 6.80 0.67
N THR A 134 10.40 6.17 0.01
CA THR A 134 9.68 4.98 0.50
C THR A 134 9.95 3.81 -0.43
N TRP A 135 10.20 2.61 0.12
CA TRP A 135 10.49 1.40 -0.66
C TRP A 135 9.47 0.30 -0.44
N GLY A 136 8.99 -0.31 -1.52
CA GLY A 136 8.13 -1.48 -1.47
C GLY A 136 6.81 -1.28 -0.71
N GLU A 137 6.10 -2.40 -0.55
CA GLU A 137 4.70 -2.47 -0.11
C GLU A 137 4.49 -2.16 1.38
N ASN A 138 5.53 -2.35 2.21
CA ASN A 138 5.47 -2.32 3.68
C ASN A 138 6.59 -1.47 4.32
N SER A 139 7.12 -0.42 3.66
CA SER A 139 8.15 0.41 4.29
C SER A 139 7.55 1.22 5.45
N ILE A 140 7.77 0.70 6.66
CA ILE A 140 7.41 1.33 7.94
C ILE A 140 8.34 2.53 8.23
N ASN A 141 9.52 2.56 7.60
CA ASN A 141 10.56 3.57 7.80
C ASN A 141 10.93 4.21 6.46
N PRO A 142 10.28 5.32 6.05
CA PRO A 142 10.77 6.10 4.93
C PRO A 142 12.11 6.77 5.28
N GLU A 143 13.02 6.86 4.31
CA GLU A 143 14.18 7.75 4.44
C GLU A 143 13.68 9.18 4.37
N LEU A 144 13.91 9.95 5.42
CA LEU A 144 13.52 11.35 5.54
C LEU A 144 14.77 12.21 5.67
N GLN A 145 14.92 13.18 4.79
CA GLN A 145 15.97 14.19 4.87
C GLN A 145 15.35 15.58 4.82
N VAL A 146 15.67 16.42 5.81
CA VAL A 146 15.31 17.83 5.80
C VAL A 146 16.41 18.59 5.06
N ILE A 147 16.01 19.39 4.08
CA ILE A 147 16.91 20.11 3.18
C ILE A 147 16.57 21.58 3.27
N SER A 148 17.58 22.41 3.57
CA SER A 148 17.47 23.86 3.50
C SER A 148 18.13 24.34 2.22
N PHE A 149 17.41 25.09 1.40
CA PHE A 149 17.90 25.63 0.14
C PHE A 149 17.85 27.16 0.13
N ASN A 150 19.01 27.80 0.01
CA ASN A 150 19.08 29.26 -0.06
C ASN A 150 18.72 29.73 -1.47
N ILE A 151 17.58 30.42 -1.59
CA ILE A 151 17.07 30.88 -2.89
C ILE A 151 17.52 32.27 -3.28
N GLU A 152 18.14 33.01 -2.36
CA GLU A 152 18.67 34.35 -2.65
C GLU A 152 19.81 34.29 -3.66
N LYS A 153 20.45 33.12 -3.78
CA LYS A 153 21.57 32.88 -4.70
C LYS A 153 21.15 32.18 -6.00
N ASP A 154 20.15 31.31 -5.95
CA ASP A 154 19.71 30.54 -7.12
C ASP A 154 18.20 30.25 -7.04
N LYS A 155 17.49 30.47 -8.15
CA LYS A 155 16.07 30.13 -8.30
C LYS A 155 15.88 28.66 -8.66
N PHE A 156 16.93 27.98 -9.11
CA PHE A 156 16.90 26.56 -9.45
C PHE A 156 17.32 25.72 -8.26
N LEU A 157 16.43 24.82 -7.86
CA LEU A 157 16.72 23.80 -6.87
C LEU A 157 17.00 22.48 -7.57
N GLU A 158 18.20 21.93 -7.34
CA GLU A 158 18.59 20.60 -7.79
C GLU A 158 18.82 19.68 -6.60
N TYR A 159 18.11 18.55 -6.57
CA TYR A 159 18.30 17.54 -5.52
C TYR A 159 17.99 16.14 -6.06
N LYS A 160 18.93 15.20 -5.87
CA LYS A 160 18.85 13.79 -6.35
C LYS A 160 18.36 13.68 -7.82
N GLY A 161 18.83 14.61 -8.65
CA GLY A 161 18.52 14.70 -10.08
C GLY A 161 17.19 15.36 -10.42
N ALA A 162 16.29 15.58 -9.46
CA ALA A 162 15.16 16.50 -9.67
C ALA A 162 15.69 17.93 -9.81
N ARG A 163 15.13 18.68 -10.76
CA ARG A 163 15.42 20.11 -10.97
C ARG A 163 14.11 20.87 -11.10
N ILE A 164 13.95 21.87 -10.26
CA ILE A 164 12.82 22.80 -10.32
C ILE A 164 13.31 24.24 -10.31
N GLU A 165 12.52 25.13 -10.88
CA GLU A 165 12.65 26.57 -10.70
C GLU A 165 11.59 27.03 -9.72
N VAL A 166 11.99 27.77 -8.69
CA VAL A 166 11.09 28.42 -7.75
C VAL A 166 10.64 29.75 -8.34
N ILE A 167 9.32 29.91 -8.50
CA ILE A 167 8.70 31.10 -9.07
C ILE A 167 8.25 32.05 -7.94
N ASP A 168 7.55 31.52 -6.94
CA ASP A 168 7.08 32.24 -5.76
C ASP A 168 7.00 31.28 -4.56
N TYR A 169 7.12 31.80 -3.35
CA TYR A 169 6.96 31.00 -2.14
C TYR A 169 6.63 31.86 -0.91
N ASN A 170 5.89 31.27 0.01
CA ASN A 170 5.68 31.81 1.36
C ASN A 170 5.61 30.64 2.35
N SER A 171 5.39 30.91 3.63
CA SER A 171 5.42 29.87 4.67
C SER A 171 4.54 28.64 4.41
N ASN A 172 3.49 28.77 3.59
CA ASN A 172 2.48 27.72 3.38
C ASN A 172 2.37 27.26 1.92
N ARG A 173 2.98 27.97 0.96
CA ARG A 173 2.86 27.65 -0.47
C ARG A 173 4.19 27.81 -1.19
N ILE A 174 4.36 27.01 -2.24
CA ILE A 174 5.42 27.18 -3.21
C ILE A 174 4.81 27.08 -4.61
N GLN A 175 5.18 28.01 -5.48
CA GLN A 175 4.92 27.97 -6.92
C GLN A 175 6.24 27.65 -7.61
N TYR A 176 6.23 26.64 -8.46
CA TYR A 176 7.44 26.15 -9.10
C TYR A 176 7.15 25.59 -10.50
N LYS A 177 8.20 25.53 -11.31
CA LYS A 177 8.20 24.85 -12.60
C LYS A 177 9.15 23.66 -12.54
N VAL A 178 8.69 22.50 -13.00
CA VAL A 178 9.52 21.30 -13.05
C VAL A 178 10.29 21.27 -14.37
N TYR A 179 11.62 21.20 -14.29
CA TYR A 179 12.50 21.04 -15.45
C TYR A 179 12.92 19.58 -15.61
N ARG A 180 13.14 18.87 -14.51
CA ARG A 180 13.54 17.46 -14.48
C ARG A 180 12.98 16.79 -13.23
N ASN A 181 12.41 15.59 -13.39
CA ASN A 181 12.01 14.76 -12.25
C ASN A 181 13.22 13.96 -11.73
N PHE A 182 13.10 13.30 -10.57
CA PHE A 182 14.17 12.49 -9.97
C PHE A 182 14.77 11.53 -11.00
N SER A 183 16.10 11.56 -11.10
CA SER A 183 16.83 10.71 -12.06
C SER A 183 16.75 9.24 -11.66
N LYS A 184 16.80 8.32 -12.63
CA LYS A 184 16.94 6.89 -12.34
C LYS A 184 18.31 6.73 -11.69
N GLN A 185 18.36 6.44 -10.39
CA GLN A 185 19.61 5.96 -9.79
C GLN A 185 19.92 4.65 -10.51
N ILE A 186 20.90 4.70 -11.42
CA ILE A 186 21.51 3.52 -12.00
C ILE A 186 22.43 3.03 -10.89
N ASN A 187 21.96 2.04 -10.13
CA ASN A 187 22.85 1.18 -9.36
C ASN A 187 23.33 0.06 -10.29
#